data_AF-A0A7G2M2B1-F1
#
_entry.id   AF-A0A7G2M2B1-F1
#
_cell.length_a   1.000
_cell.length_b   1.000
_cell.length_c   1.000
_cell.angle_alpha   90.00
_cell.angle_beta   90.00
_cell.angle_gamma   90.00
#
_symmetry.space_group_name_H-M   'P 1'
#
loop_
_entity.id
_entity.type
_entity.pdbx_description
1 polymer ?
#
loop_
_entity_poly.entity_id
_entity_poly.type
_entity_poly.pdbx_seq_one_letter_code
_entity_poly.pdbx_strand_id
1 'polypeptide(L)'
;VDDILHVVAETRAAEIGPVMSKLQGQGVNPVTLTIMATRSFRTLYRIAANPGAPIYGVRDRDRAMRQARNWGAVKLETALAVLTETDLKLRSAGQHAPALALVERAFIRLAMLGAQR
;
A
#
# COMPACT_ATOMS: atom_id res chain seq x y z
N VAL A 1 9.69 -1.03 -7.56
CA VAL A 1 8.75 -0.45 -6.57
C VAL A 1 7.30 -0.83 -6.90
N ASP A 2 6.87 -0.76 -8.16
CA ASP A 2 5.50 -1.14 -8.54
C ASP A 2 5.09 -2.57 -8.10
N ASP A 3 6.03 -3.51 -8.11
CA ASP A 3 5.77 -4.89 -7.67
C ASP A 3 5.28 -4.99 -6.21
N ILE A 4 5.87 -4.23 -5.28
CA ILE A 4 5.47 -4.32 -3.86
C ILE A 4 4.06 -3.76 -3.65
N LEU A 5 3.69 -2.71 -4.39
CA LEU A 5 2.37 -2.10 -4.27
C LEU A 5 1.27 -3.09 -4.68
N HIS A 6 1.52 -3.84 -5.74
CA HIS A 6 0.63 -4.87 -6.19
C HIS A 6 0.57 -6.07 -5.26
N VAL A 7 1.71 -6.53 -4.73
CA VAL A 7 1.75 -7.60 -3.71
C VAL A 7 0.87 -7.27 -2.51
N VAL A 8 0.97 -6.03 -2.00
CA VAL A 8 0.16 -5.57 -0.86
C VAL A 8 -1.32 -5.44 -1.24
N ALA A 9 -1.63 -4.83 -2.38
CA ALA A 9 -3.00 -4.65 -2.86
C ALA A 9 -3.69 -6.00 -3.20
N GLU A 10 -2.93 -7.04 -3.50
CA GLU A 10 -3.41 -8.40 -3.75
C GLU A 10 -3.35 -9.30 -2.52
N THR A 11 -3.08 -8.71 -1.35
CA THR A 11 -3.08 -9.39 -0.05
C THR A 11 -2.10 -10.56 0.06
N ARG A 12 -1.02 -10.54 -0.73
CA ARG A 12 0.02 -11.58 -0.78
C ARG A 12 1.07 -11.37 0.30
N ALA A 13 0.67 -11.50 1.56
CA ALA A 13 1.51 -11.18 2.72
C ALA A 13 2.85 -11.94 2.75
N ALA A 14 2.87 -13.21 2.31
CA ALA A 14 4.07 -14.04 2.28
C ALA A 14 5.16 -13.51 1.33
N GLU A 15 4.78 -12.76 0.29
CA GLU A 15 5.73 -12.19 -0.69
C GLU A 15 6.32 -10.85 -0.24
N ILE A 16 5.76 -10.21 0.79
CA ILE A 16 6.19 -8.87 1.24
C ILE A 16 7.64 -8.90 1.72
N GLY A 17 7.99 -9.84 2.59
CA GLY A 17 9.34 -9.93 3.16
C GLY A 17 10.44 -10.06 2.10
N PRO A 18 10.37 -11.07 1.20
CA PRO A 18 11.33 -11.21 0.10
C PRO A 18 11.45 -9.97 -0.79
N VAL A 19 10.32 -9.33 -1.13
CA VAL A 19 10.33 -8.12 -1.97
C VAL A 19 10.92 -6.93 -1.21
N MET A 20 10.60 -6.75 0.06
CA MET A 20 11.16 -5.69 0.91
C MET A 20 12.68 -5.85 1.09
N SER A 21 13.17 -7.09 1.28
CA SER A 21 14.61 -7.38 1.34
C SER A 21 15.33 -7.00 0.05
N LYS A 22 14.72 -7.31 -1.12
CA LYS A 22 15.26 -6.88 -2.42
C LYS A 22 15.29 -5.35 -2.56
N LEU A 23 14.22 -4.66 -2.15
CA LEU A 23 14.14 -3.19 -2.19
C LEU A 23 15.17 -2.54 -1.24
N GLN A 24 15.45 -3.19 -0.11
CA GLN A 24 16.52 -2.77 0.81
C GLN A 24 17.89 -2.85 0.14
N GLY A 25 18.21 -3.97 -0.52
CA GLY A 25 19.46 -4.15 -1.26
C GLY A 25 19.64 -3.15 -2.40
N GLN A 26 18.55 -2.60 -2.94
CA GLN A 26 18.54 -1.54 -3.95
C GLN A 26 18.66 -0.12 -3.36
N GLY A 27 18.68 0.04 -2.03
CA GLY A 27 18.76 1.34 -1.39
C GLY A 27 17.50 2.20 -1.52
N VAL A 28 16.32 1.59 -1.69
CA VAL A 28 15.08 2.33 -1.89
C VAL A 28 14.69 3.10 -0.62
N ASN A 29 14.31 4.38 -0.78
CA ASN A 29 13.91 5.23 0.33
C ASN A 29 12.53 4.79 0.91
N PRO A 30 12.43 4.49 2.22
CA PRO A 30 11.17 4.11 2.88
C PRO A 30 10.06 5.16 2.72
N VAL A 31 10.38 6.46 2.77
CA VAL A 31 9.41 7.54 2.59
C VAL A 31 8.81 7.50 1.19
N THR A 32 9.63 7.24 0.17
CA THR A 32 9.17 7.09 -1.21
C THR A 32 8.20 5.91 -1.34
N LEU A 33 8.48 4.78 -0.69
CA LEU A 33 7.57 3.62 -0.67
C LEU A 33 6.21 3.99 -0.08
N THR A 34 6.18 4.70 1.05
CA THR A 34 4.93 5.11 1.70
C THR A 34 4.13 6.10 0.85
N ILE A 35 4.80 7.04 0.18
CA ILE A 35 4.14 7.97 -0.76
C ILE A 35 3.52 7.21 -1.94
N MET A 36 4.26 6.28 -2.55
CA MET A 36 3.76 5.50 -3.68
C MET A 36 2.60 4.58 -3.27
N ALA A 37 2.68 3.94 -2.10
CA ALA A 37 1.60 3.15 -1.55
C ALA A 37 0.35 4.01 -1.31
N THR A 38 0.49 5.18 -0.70
CA THR A 38 -0.63 6.11 -0.44
C THR A 38 -1.31 6.53 -1.73
N ARG A 39 -0.53 6.86 -2.78
CA ARG A 39 -1.08 7.21 -4.11
C ARG A 39 -1.85 6.04 -4.71
N SER A 40 -1.29 4.82 -4.67
CA SER A 40 -1.93 3.61 -5.19
C SER A 40 -3.25 3.33 -4.46
N PHE A 41 -3.24 3.31 -3.13
CA PHE A 41 -4.43 3.04 -2.32
C PHE A 41 -5.50 4.13 -2.47
N ARG A 42 -5.12 5.39 -2.68
CA ARG A 42 -6.07 6.47 -2.98
C ARG A 42 -6.74 6.27 -4.33
N THR A 43 -6.01 5.78 -5.33
CA THR A 43 -6.60 5.41 -6.63
C THR A 43 -7.59 4.27 -6.45
N LEU A 44 -7.23 3.21 -5.72
CA LEU A 44 -8.14 2.11 -5.41
C LEU A 44 -9.39 2.59 -4.66
N TYR A 45 -9.23 3.47 -3.66
CA TYR A 45 -10.34 4.02 -2.88
C TYR A 45 -11.32 4.78 -3.77
N ARG A 46 -10.81 5.64 -4.68
CA ARG A 46 -11.65 6.38 -5.63
C ARG A 46 -12.47 5.45 -6.52
N ILE A 47 -11.87 4.36 -6.99
CA ILE A 47 -12.54 3.35 -7.81
C ILE A 47 -13.63 2.65 -7.01
N ALA A 48 -13.33 2.23 -5.77
CA ALA A 48 -14.28 1.53 -4.92
C ALA A 48 -15.44 2.42 -4.44
N ALA A 49 -15.17 3.71 -4.19
CA ALA A 49 -16.16 4.66 -3.71
C ALA A 49 -17.08 5.22 -4.81
N ASN A 50 -16.66 5.16 -6.09
CA ASN A 50 -17.47 5.63 -7.22
C ASN A 50 -17.60 4.55 -8.32
N PRO A 51 -18.36 3.47 -8.09
CA PRO A 51 -18.59 2.44 -9.10
C PRO A 51 -19.18 3.05 -10.38
N GLY A 52 -18.58 2.78 -11.54
CA GLY A 52 -19.05 3.26 -12.84
C GLY A 52 -18.46 4.59 -13.31
N ALA A 53 -17.68 5.29 -12.48
CA ALA A 53 -16.97 6.49 -12.90
C ALA A 53 -15.80 6.16 -13.86
N PRO A 54 -15.52 7.01 -14.87
CA PRO A 54 -14.36 6.83 -15.74
C PRO A 54 -13.04 6.86 -14.96
N ILE A 55 -12.17 5.88 -15.23
CA ILE A 55 -10.84 5.76 -14.60
C ILE A 55 -9.77 6.20 -15.60
N TYR A 56 -9.04 7.26 -15.30
CA TYR A 56 -7.94 7.77 -16.13
C TYR A 56 -6.59 7.59 -15.44
N GLY A 57 -5.50 7.52 -16.24
CA GLY A 57 -4.13 7.48 -15.71
C GLY A 57 -3.72 6.19 -14.99
N VAL A 58 -4.55 5.14 -15.06
CA VAL A 58 -4.22 3.79 -14.54
C VAL A 58 -3.80 2.92 -15.71
N ARG A 59 -2.56 2.41 -15.66
CA ARG A 59 -1.98 1.59 -16.73
C ARG A 59 -2.68 0.25 -16.89
N ASP A 60 -2.98 -0.42 -15.78
CA ASP A 60 -3.70 -1.71 -15.73
C ASP A 60 -5.05 -1.51 -15.04
N ARG A 61 -6.04 -1.07 -15.82
CA ARG A 61 -7.38 -0.72 -15.31
C ARG A 61 -8.10 -1.94 -14.72
N ASP A 62 -8.03 -3.07 -15.40
CA ASP A 62 -8.75 -4.28 -14.98
C ASP A 62 -8.24 -4.79 -13.64
N ARG A 63 -6.92 -4.82 -13.46
CA ARG A 63 -6.33 -5.18 -12.17
C ARG A 63 -6.69 -4.20 -11.07
N ALA A 64 -6.63 -2.89 -11.34
CA ALA A 64 -7.01 -1.89 -10.36
C ALA A 64 -8.49 -1.99 -9.95
N MET A 65 -9.39 -2.27 -10.90
CA MET A 65 -10.81 -2.52 -10.60
C MET A 65 -11.01 -3.76 -9.74
N ARG A 66 -10.29 -4.87 -10.04
CA ARG A 66 -10.34 -6.08 -9.20
C ARG A 66 -9.83 -5.82 -7.80
N GLN A 67 -8.68 -5.14 -7.65
CA GLN A 67 -8.11 -4.78 -6.35
C GLN A 67 -9.07 -3.89 -5.55
N ALA A 68 -9.61 -2.83 -6.17
CA ALA A 68 -10.56 -1.93 -5.53
C ALA A 68 -11.83 -2.66 -5.07
N ARG A 69 -12.37 -3.57 -5.88
CA ARG A 69 -13.54 -4.39 -5.54
C ARG A 69 -13.25 -5.34 -4.38
N ASN A 70 -12.10 -6.01 -4.39
CA ASN A 70 -11.73 -6.99 -3.36
C ASN A 70 -11.57 -6.33 -1.99
N TRP A 71 -11.02 -5.12 -1.96
CA TRP A 71 -10.87 -4.37 -0.71
C TRP A 71 -12.17 -3.69 -0.25
N GLY A 72 -12.90 -3.07 -1.17
CA GLY A 72 -14.03 -2.20 -0.84
C GLY A 72 -13.60 -0.87 -0.18
N ALA A 73 -14.49 0.13 -0.20
CA ALA A 73 -14.17 1.49 0.23
C ALA A 73 -13.73 1.58 1.71
N VAL A 74 -14.41 0.86 2.61
CA VAL A 74 -14.16 0.93 4.07
C VAL A 74 -12.76 0.41 4.45
N LYS A 75 -12.33 -0.73 3.90
CA LYS A 75 -10.99 -1.27 4.17
C LYS A 75 -9.91 -0.38 3.54
N LEU A 76 -10.18 0.21 2.38
CA LEU A 76 -9.27 1.15 1.71
C LEU A 76 -9.12 2.46 2.50
N GLU A 77 -10.19 2.98 3.09
CA GLU A 77 -10.13 4.13 4.00
C GLU A 77 -9.26 3.82 5.22
N THR A 78 -9.48 2.67 5.84
CA THR A 78 -8.66 2.19 6.97
C THR A 78 -7.19 2.03 6.56
N ALA A 79 -6.93 1.48 5.37
CA ALA A 79 -5.58 1.35 4.83
C ALA A 79 -4.90 2.72 4.63
N LEU A 80 -5.64 3.71 4.13
CA LEU A 80 -5.13 5.07 3.97
C LEU A 80 -4.78 5.72 5.31
N ALA A 81 -5.55 5.44 6.38
CA ALA A 81 -5.23 5.89 7.73
C ALA A 81 -3.90 5.26 8.23
N VAL A 82 -3.73 3.95 8.07
CA VAL A 82 -2.48 3.24 8.44
C VAL A 82 -1.27 3.80 7.67
N LEU A 83 -1.42 4.07 6.37
CA LEU A 83 -0.35 4.66 5.56
C LEU A 83 -0.01 6.08 6.00
N THR A 84 -1.01 6.87 6.37
CA THR A 84 -0.82 8.23 6.89
C THR A 84 -0.07 8.23 8.22
N GLU A 85 -0.48 7.37 9.15
CA GLU A 85 0.21 7.19 10.44
C GLU A 85 1.67 6.75 10.22
N THR A 86 1.90 5.86 9.26
CA THR A 86 3.25 5.38 8.92
C THR A 86 4.12 6.50 8.35
N ASP A 87 3.60 7.35 7.46
CA ASP A 87 4.33 8.49 6.91
C ASP A 87 4.69 9.51 8.01
N LEU A 88 3.75 9.82 8.91
CA LEU A 88 4.00 10.69 10.06
C LEU A 88 5.10 10.11 10.96
N LYS A 89 5.06 8.81 11.25
CA LYS A 89 6.06 8.14 12.08
C LYS A 89 7.45 8.16 11.44
N LEU A 90 7.54 7.95 10.12
CA LEU A 90 8.82 8.03 9.39
C LEU A 90 9.45 9.42 9.44
N ARG A 91 8.64 10.47 9.57
CA ARG A 91 9.10 11.87 9.62
C ARG A 91 9.31 12.39 11.03
N SER A 92 8.97 11.62 12.06
CA SER A 92 9.09 12.04 13.45
C SER A 92 10.56 12.15 13.88
N ALA A 93 10.92 13.25 14.54
CA ALA A 93 12.28 13.50 15.04
C ALA A 93 12.74 12.50 16.12
N GLY A 94 11.81 11.86 16.83
CA GLY A 94 12.09 10.85 17.86
C GLY A 94 12.05 9.40 17.35
N GLN A 95 12.09 9.19 16.03
CA GLN A 95 11.96 7.85 15.47
C GLN A 95 13.31 7.10 15.47
N HIS A 96 13.42 6.07 16.30
CA HIS A 96 14.66 5.29 16.49
C HIS A 96 14.66 3.90 15.82
N ALA A 97 13.50 3.37 15.43
CA ALA A 97 13.43 2.06 14.77
C ALA A 97 13.81 2.17 13.28
N PRO A 98 14.37 1.11 12.67
CA PRO A 98 14.72 1.10 11.25
C PRO A 98 13.51 1.47 10.38
N ALA A 99 13.66 2.54 9.59
CA ALA A 99 12.57 3.12 8.80
C ALA A 99 11.95 2.10 7.84
N LEU A 100 12.75 1.27 7.18
CA LEU A 100 12.24 0.26 6.24
C LEU A 100 11.43 -0.83 6.96
N ALA A 101 11.83 -1.23 8.17
CA ALA A 101 11.08 -2.20 8.97
C ALA A 101 9.72 -1.66 9.44
N LEU A 102 9.58 -0.34 9.62
CA LEU A 102 8.26 0.27 9.86
C LEU A 102 7.35 0.11 8.64
N VAL A 103 7.86 0.39 7.45
CA VAL A 103 7.11 0.26 6.19
C VAL A 103 6.73 -1.20 5.93
N GLU A 104 7.65 -2.13 6.13
CA GLU A 104 7.38 -3.57 5.97
C GLU A 104 6.25 -4.03 6.89
N ARG A 105 6.30 -3.69 8.18
CA ARG A 105 5.21 -4.01 9.13
C ARG A 105 3.88 -3.39 8.72
N ALA A 106 3.89 -2.15 8.24
CA ALA A 106 2.68 -1.51 7.74
C ALA A 106 2.12 -2.28 6.53
N PHE A 107 2.96 -2.67 5.57
CA PHE A 107 2.56 -3.44 4.40
C PHE A 107 2.00 -4.82 4.76
N ILE A 108 2.61 -5.53 5.73
CA ILE A 108 2.07 -6.79 6.25
C ILE A 108 0.69 -6.57 6.88
N ARG A 109 0.54 -5.54 7.72
CA ARG A 109 -0.75 -5.19 8.35
C ARG A 109 -1.83 -4.89 7.30
N LEU A 110 -1.47 -4.18 6.23
CA LEU A 110 -2.38 -3.91 5.11
C LEU A 110 -2.78 -5.19 4.38
N ALA A 111 -1.82 -6.06 4.02
CA ALA A 111 -2.16 -7.31 3.35
C ALA A 111 -3.08 -8.20 4.21
N MET A 112 -2.85 -8.24 5.53
CA MET A 112 -3.75 -8.92 6.46
C MET A 112 -5.15 -8.29 6.52
N LEU A 113 -5.24 -6.96 6.57
CA LEU A 113 -6.52 -6.23 6.55
C LEU A 113 -7.33 -6.53 5.29
N GLY A 114 -6.68 -6.50 4.12
CA GLY A 114 -7.35 -6.81 2.85
C GLY A 114 -7.78 -8.28 2.74
N ALA A 115 -7.13 -9.19 3.44
CA ALA A 115 -7.46 -10.63 3.45
C ALA A 115 -8.64 -11.00 4.36
N GLN A 116 -9.02 -10.12 5.31
CA GLN A 116 -10.19 -10.34 6.14
C GLN A 116 -11.45 -10.38 5.26
N ARG A 117 -12.37 -11.31 5.50
CA ARG A 117 -13.65 -11.39 4.77
C ARG A 117 -14.65 -10.46 5.42
#